data_AF-A9E8W2-F1
#
_entry.id   AF-A9E8W2-F1
#
_cell.length_a   1.000
_cell.length_b   1.000
_cell.length_c   1.000
_cell.angle_alpha   90.00
_cell.angle_beta   90.00
_cell.angle_gamma   90.00
#
_symmetry.space_group_name_H-M   'P 1'
#
loop_
_entity.id
_entity.type
_entity.pdbx_description
1 polymer ?
#
loop_
_entity_poly.entity_id
_entity_poly.type
_entity_poly.pdbx_seq_one_letter_code
_entity_poly.pdbx_strand_id
1 'polypeptide(L)'
;MKKLIICTLLCYSFLSFAQETITNKAEMCQILIQMVESDQLYRNGEILKSGKFGRKSTYPKKVIDSVWVLQRKLDDSNTEKLLKLTKKYGWLSDERVNCPKLNIWLLFRHSDKKYYKEILQVIEKEYNAKRLNDFQYKLIKDHVTGKY
;
A
#
# COMPACT_ATOMS: atom_id res chain seq x y z
N MET A 1 -48.24 35.22 -15.82
CA MET A 1 -47.52 34.60 -14.69
C MET A 1 -46.37 33.76 -15.24
N LYS A 2 -45.15 34.32 -15.29
CA LYS A 2 -43.95 33.61 -15.77
C LYS A 2 -43.41 32.75 -14.63
N LYS A 3 -43.44 31.43 -14.78
CA LYS A 3 -42.82 30.49 -13.84
C LYS A 3 -41.30 30.58 -14.03
N LEU A 4 -40.60 31.16 -13.06
CA LEU A 4 -39.15 31.17 -13.01
C LEU A 4 -38.69 29.81 -12.49
N ILE A 5 -38.24 28.93 -13.39
CA ILE A 5 -37.61 27.66 -13.02
C ILE A 5 -36.17 27.98 -12.63
N ILE A 6 -35.88 27.98 -11.33
CA ILE A 6 -34.54 28.10 -10.80
C ILE A 6 -33.88 26.72 -10.95
N CYS A 7 -33.08 26.55 -12.01
CA CYS A 7 -32.16 25.43 -12.13
C CYS A 7 -30.99 25.64 -11.16
N THR A 8 -31.09 25.10 -9.95
CA THR A 8 -29.94 24.93 -9.06
C THR A 8 -28.96 23.93 -9.68
N LEU A 9 -27.96 24.45 -10.38
CA LEU A 9 -26.74 23.72 -10.73
C LEU A 9 -26.04 23.32 -9.42
N LEU A 10 -26.25 22.07 -9.00
CA LEU A 10 -25.43 21.40 -7.99
C LEU A 10 -24.02 21.21 -8.57
N CYS A 11 -23.18 22.23 -8.43
CA CYS A 11 -21.73 22.07 -8.53
C CYS A 11 -21.27 21.21 -7.36
N TYR A 12 -21.43 19.88 -7.48
CA TYR A 12 -20.64 18.94 -6.70
C TYR A 12 -19.18 19.19 -7.08
N SER A 13 -18.50 19.97 -6.26
CA SER A 13 -17.05 20.13 -6.28
C SER A 13 -16.43 18.78 -5.93
N PHE A 14 -16.37 17.89 -6.92
CA PHE A 14 -15.39 16.83 -6.92
C PHE A 14 -14.04 17.54 -6.91
N LEU A 15 -13.46 17.71 -5.73
CA LEU A 15 -12.02 17.90 -5.57
C LEU A 15 -11.36 16.62 -6.09
N SER A 16 -11.35 16.48 -7.42
CA SER A 16 -10.52 15.56 -8.15
C SER A 16 -9.11 16.07 -7.90
N PHE A 17 -8.49 15.60 -6.82
CA PHE A 17 -7.04 15.63 -6.69
C PHE A 17 -6.49 14.91 -7.92
N ALA A 18 -6.16 15.71 -8.93
CA ALA A 18 -5.56 15.25 -10.17
C ALA A 18 -4.25 14.57 -9.80
N GLN A 19 -4.12 13.31 -10.22
CA GLN A 19 -2.90 12.55 -9.99
C GLN A 19 -1.77 13.19 -10.81
N GLU A 20 -0.62 13.37 -10.19
CA GLU A 20 0.56 13.81 -10.92
C GLU A 20 1.04 12.70 -11.87
N THR A 21 1.60 13.11 -13.00
CA THR A 21 2.25 12.19 -13.94
C THR A 21 3.59 11.72 -13.39
N ILE A 22 3.87 10.43 -13.54
CA ILE A 22 5.17 9.85 -13.18
C ILE A 22 6.13 10.16 -14.34
N THR A 23 6.95 11.19 -14.18
CA THR A 23 7.90 11.64 -15.22
C THR A 23 9.11 10.72 -15.33
N ASN A 24 9.64 10.24 -14.22
CA ASN A 24 10.78 9.32 -14.18
C ASN A 24 10.35 7.91 -13.72
N LYS A 25 9.87 7.10 -14.67
CA LYS A 25 9.41 5.73 -14.38
C LYS A 25 10.53 4.81 -13.92
N ALA A 26 11.75 4.97 -14.43
CA ALA A 26 12.90 4.15 -14.06
C ALA A 26 13.27 4.38 -12.58
N GLU A 27 13.32 5.64 -12.14
CA GLU A 27 13.55 5.97 -10.73
C GLU A 27 12.42 5.47 -9.82
N MET A 28 11.16 5.61 -10.25
CA MET A 28 10.03 5.06 -9.50
C MET A 28 10.13 3.53 -9.36
N CYS A 29 10.50 2.82 -10.43
CA CYS A 29 10.73 1.38 -10.41
C CYS A 29 11.82 1.01 -9.38
N GLN A 30 12.95 1.71 -9.36
CA GLN A 30 14.02 1.47 -8.37
C GLN A 30 13.55 1.72 -6.94
N ILE A 31 12.79 2.78 -6.70
CA ILE A 31 12.20 3.08 -5.39
C ILE A 31 11.30 1.92 -4.93
N LEU A 32 10.44 1.40 -5.80
CA LEU A 32 9.51 0.34 -5.44
C LEU A 32 10.21 -1.01 -5.25
N ILE A 33 11.24 -1.32 -6.04
CA ILE A 33 12.10 -2.49 -5.84
C ILE A 33 12.71 -2.45 -4.44
N GLN A 34 13.34 -1.34 -4.07
CA GLN A 34 13.96 -1.19 -2.74
C GLN A 34 12.96 -1.35 -1.60
N MET A 35 11.72 -0.87 -1.78
CA MET A 35 10.66 -1.05 -0.78
C MET A 35 10.22 -2.52 -0.65
N VAL A 36 10.14 -3.26 -1.75
CA VAL A 36 9.82 -4.69 -1.73
C VAL A 36 10.97 -5.51 -1.14
N GLU A 37 12.22 -5.16 -1.45
CA GLU A 37 13.40 -5.80 -0.87
C GLU A 37 13.48 -5.57 0.64
N SER A 38 13.25 -4.34 1.09
CA SER A 38 13.26 -4.01 2.53
C SER A 38 12.11 -4.69 3.29
N ASP A 39 10.93 -4.82 2.68
CA ASP A 39 9.81 -5.58 3.24
C ASP A 39 10.17 -7.06 3.47
N GLN A 40 10.99 -7.63 2.58
CA GLN A 40 11.38 -9.03 2.68
C GLN A 40 12.67 -9.27 3.48
N LEU A 41 13.41 -8.21 3.83
CA LEU A 41 14.77 -8.29 4.37
C LEU A 41 14.89 -9.20 5.58
N TYR A 42 14.22 -8.87 6.69
CA TYR A 42 14.32 -9.69 7.90
C TYR A 42 13.39 -10.91 7.83
N ARG A 43 12.24 -10.81 7.16
CA ARG A 43 11.29 -11.92 6.96
C ARG A 43 11.93 -13.14 6.29
N ASN A 44 12.83 -12.91 5.34
CA ASN A 44 13.57 -13.97 4.65
C ASN A 44 14.99 -14.16 5.19
N GLY A 45 15.42 -13.34 6.15
CA GLY A 45 16.64 -13.52 6.92
C GLY A 45 16.59 -14.76 7.80
N GLU A 46 17.77 -15.32 8.10
CA GLU A 46 17.94 -16.60 8.80
C GLU A 46 17.09 -16.73 10.06
N ILE A 47 17.07 -15.69 10.90
CA ILE A 47 16.38 -15.68 12.20
C ILE A 47 14.87 -15.87 12.01
N LEU A 48 14.19 -15.03 11.23
CA LEU A 48 12.72 -15.16 11.06
C LEU A 48 12.35 -16.33 10.14
N LYS A 49 13.20 -16.65 9.16
CA LYS A 49 12.97 -17.78 8.24
C LYS A 49 13.00 -19.12 8.98
N SER A 50 13.80 -19.26 10.03
CA SER A 50 13.89 -20.49 10.83
C SER A 50 12.55 -20.91 11.46
N GLY A 51 11.66 -19.96 11.75
CA GLY A 51 10.32 -20.21 12.31
C GLY A 51 9.19 -20.26 11.28
N LYS A 52 9.49 -20.18 9.99
CA LYS A 52 8.47 -20.05 8.93
C LYS A 52 7.79 -21.39 8.65
N PHE A 53 6.52 -21.34 8.25
CA PHE A 53 5.70 -22.52 7.88
C PHE A 53 5.51 -23.54 9.01
N GLY A 54 5.24 -23.07 10.23
CA GLY A 54 4.95 -23.94 11.38
C GLY A 54 6.19 -24.60 11.99
N ARG A 55 7.39 -24.30 11.50
CA ARG A 55 8.64 -24.76 12.12
C ARG A 55 8.90 -23.99 13.41
N LYS A 56 9.41 -24.69 14.42
CA LYS A 56 9.93 -24.04 15.64
C LYS A 56 11.31 -23.47 15.32
N SER A 57 11.48 -22.16 15.55
CA SER A 57 12.79 -21.53 15.43
C SER A 57 13.78 -22.10 16.44
N THR A 58 15.05 -22.20 16.04
CA THR A 58 16.17 -22.57 16.91
C THR A 58 16.70 -21.38 17.72
N TYR A 59 16.27 -20.15 17.41
CA TYR A 59 16.73 -18.94 18.09
C TYR A 59 15.93 -18.65 19.37
N PRO A 60 16.54 -18.01 20.39
CA PRO A 60 15.81 -17.55 21.57
C PRO A 60 14.69 -16.57 21.19
N LYS A 61 13.54 -16.66 21.87
CA LYS A 61 12.38 -15.78 21.62
C LYS A 61 12.77 -14.29 21.63
N LYS A 62 13.60 -13.86 22.59
CA LYS A 62 14.08 -12.48 22.69
C LYS A 62 14.81 -11.99 21.43
N VAL A 63 15.58 -12.86 20.76
CA VAL A 63 16.27 -12.53 19.51
C VAL A 63 15.26 -12.37 18.38
N ILE A 64 14.31 -13.29 18.27
CA ILE A 64 13.22 -13.23 17.28
C ILE A 64 12.40 -11.94 17.46
N ASP A 65 12.03 -11.62 18.69
CA ASP A 65 11.27 -10.41 19.01
C ASP A 65 12.04 -9.13 18.62
N SER A 66 13.34 -9.07 18.89
CA SER A 66 14.21 -7.95 18.48
C SER A 66 14.27 -7.79 16.96
N VAL A 67 14.36 -8.88 16.20
CA VAL A 67 14.35 -8.81 14.72
C VAL A 67 12.98 -8.35 14.21
N TRP A 68 11.88 -8.78 14.83
CA TRP A 68 10.56 -8.26 14.52
C TRP A 68 10.40 -6.77 14.81
N VAL A 69 11.06 -6.22 15.84
CA VAL A 69 11.10 -4.77 16.07
C VAL A 69 11.74 -4.06 14.88
N LEU A 70 12.84 -4.59 14.34
CA LEU A 70 13.50 -4.02 13.16
C LEU A 70 12.62 -4.13 11.91
N GLN A 71 11.98 -5.28 11.69
CA GLN A 71 11.07 -5.48 10.57
C GLN A 71 9.90 -4.49 10.62
N ARG A 72 9.28 -4.27 11.80
CA ARG A 72 8.19 -3.30 11.94
C ARG A 72 8.59 -1.86 11.58
N LYS A 73 9.84 -1.46 11.84
CA LYS A 73 10.34 -0.14 11.41
C LYS A 73 10.40 -0.03 9.88
N LEU A 74 10.78 -1.10 9.20
CA LEU A 74 10.77 -1.16 7.73
C LEU A 74 9.34 -1.14 7.19
N ASP A 75 8.43 -1.90 7.81
CA ASP A 75 7.02 -1.94 7.44
C ASP A 75 6.36 -0.55 7.58
N ASP A 76 6.65 0.16 8.67
CA ASP A 76 6.20 1.53 8.91
C ASP A 76 6.71 2.48 7.81
N SER A 77 8.02 2.49 7.57
CA SER A 77 8.66 3.35 6.55
C SER A 77 8.11 3.07 5.14
N ASN A 78 7.96 1.79 4.78
CA ASN A 78 7.39 1.38 3.50
C ASN A 78 5.93 1.80 3.37
N THR A 79 5.14 1.67 4.43
CA THR A 79 3.72 2.07 4.44
C THR A 79 3.58 3.56 4.25
N GLU A 80 4.30 4.37 5.02
CA GLU A 80 4.29 5.84 4.90
C GLU A 80 4.69 6.28 3.49
N LYS A 81 5.77 5.69 2.96
CA LYS A 81 6.26 6.00 1.62
C LYS A 81 5.26 5.59 0.54
N LEU A 82 4.65 4.41 0.62
CA LEU A 82 3.66 3.97 -0.37
C LEU A 82 2.39 4.81 -0.32
N LEU A 83 1.92 5.20 0.87
CA LEU A 83 0.81 6.14 1.05
C LEU A 83 1.12 7.48 0.38
N LYS A 84 2.30 8.05 0.65
CA LYS A 84 2.74 9.31 0.04
C LYS A 84 2.78 9.22 -1.48
N LEU A 85 3.38 8.18 -2.03
CA LEU A 85 3.50 7.99 -3.47
C LEU A 85 2.12 7.77 -4.12
N THR A 86 1.25 6.97 -3.48
CA THR A 86 -0.08 6.67 -4.02
C THR A 86 -1.01 7.88 -3.95
N LYS A 87 -0.93 8.70 -2.90
CA LYS A 87 -1.65 9.98 -2.83
C LYS A 87 -1.22 10.94 -3.94
N LYS A 88 0.08 10.98 -4.24
CA LYS A 88 0.66 11.88 -5.24
C LYS A 88 0.39 11.43 -6.68
N TYR A 89 0.66 10.16 -6.97
CA TYR A 89 0.68 9.62 -8.34
C TYR A 89 -0.47 8.65 -8.63
N GLY A 90 -1.27 8.28 -7.64
CA GLY A 90 -2.20 7.16 -7.75
C GLY A 90 -1.56 5.80 -7.55
N TRP A 91 -2.34 4.73 -7.74
CA TRP A 91 -1.86 3.36 -7.62
C TRP A 91 -0.75 3.07 -8.63
N LEU A 92 0.38 2.56 -8.14
CA LEU A 92 1.61 2.39 -8.92
C LEU A 92 1.66 0.98 -9.55
N SER A 93 0.69 0.64 -10.40
CA SER A 93 0.68 -0.66 -11.07
C SER A 93 1.92 -0.85 -11.95
N ASP A 94 2.31 -2.11 -12.15
CA ASP A 94 3.45 -2.51 -12.98
C ASP A 94 3.46 -1.78 -14.34
N GLU A 95 2.31 -1.65 -14.99
CA GLU A 95 2.15 -0.98 -16.29
C GLU A 95 2.39 0.53 -16.20
N ARG A 96 1.93 1.18 -15.12
CA ARG A 96 2.10 2.62 -14.93
C ARG A 96 3.56 2.99 -14.68
N VAL A 97 4.29 2.16 -13.95
CA VAL A 97 5.71 2.38 -13.63
C VAL A 97 6.67 1.65 -14.56
N ASN A 98 6.18 0.87 -15.52
CA ASN A 98 6.99 0.02 -16.42
C ASN A 98 7.97 -0.89 -15.64
N CYS A 99 7.48 -1.49 -14.57
CA CYS A 99 8.29 -2.27 -13.62
C CYS A 99 7.55 -3.57 -13.29
N PRO A 100 7.80 -4.65 -14.06
CA PRO A 100 6.99 -5.85 -13.95
C PRO A 100 7.25 -6.64 -12.67
N LYS A 101 6.20 -7.30 -12.18
CA LYS A 101 6.19 -8.26 -11.06
C LYS A 101 6.45 -7.63 -9.69
N LEU A 102 6.08 -6.38 -9.49
CA LEU A 102 6.19 -5.74 -8.18
C LEU A 102 4.92 -5.98 -7.37
N ASN A 103 4.99 -6.88 -6.39
CA ASN A 103 3.90 -7.14 -5.46
C ASN A 103 3.75 -6.03 -4.38
N ILE A 104 3.69 -4.75 -4.79
CA ILE A 104 3.67 -3.60 -3.87
C ILE A 104 2.45 -3.58 -2.93
N TRP A 105 1.39 -4.30 -3.29
CA TRP A 105 0.20 -4.48 -2.44
C TRP A 105 0.53 -5.22 -1.12
N LEU A 106 1.60 -6.03 -1.08
CA LEU A 106 2.06 -6.69 0.14
C LEU A 106 2.49 -5.68 1.21
N LEU A 107 3.02 -4.52 0.80
CA LEU A 107 3.46 -3.49 1.73
C LEU A 107 2.30 -2.98 2.58
N PHE A 108 1.12 -2.76 2.00
CA PHE A 108 -0.07 -2.41 2.76
C PHE A 108 -0.63 -3.57 3.59
N ARG A 109 -0.42 -4.82 3.19
CA ARG A 109 -0.78 -5.99 4.01
C ARG A 109 0.12 -6.23 5.21
N HIS A 110 1.31 -5.66 5.21
CA HIS A 110 2.23 -5.73 6.34
C HIS A 110 2.17 -4.47 7.22
N SER A 111 1.31 -3.51 6.87
CA SER A 111 1.16 -2.26 7.60
C SER A 111 0.62 -2.46 9.01
N ASP A 112 1.02 -1.56 9.90
CA ASP A 112 0.48 -1.45 11.25
C ASP A 112 -0.93 -0.83 11.25
N LYS A 113 -1.74 -1.18 12.27
CA LYS A 113 -3.12 -0.71 12.47
C LYS A 113 -3.25 0.81 12.45
N LYS A 114 -2.23 1.55 12.87
CA LYS A 114 -2.24 3.02 12.86
C LYS A 114 -2.47 3.63 11.47
N TYR A 115 -2.16 2.90 10.39
CA TYR A 115 -2.36 3.36 9.01
C TYR A 115 -3.67 2.91 8.37
N TYR A 116 -4.42 2.00 8.99
CA TYR A 116 -5.53 1.29 8.32
C TYR A 116 -6.59 2.24 7.75
N LYS A 117 -6.95 3.28 8.50
CA LYS A 117 -7.92 4.29 8.05
C LYS A 117 -7.44 4.99 6.78
N GLU A 118 -6.18 5.38 6.74
CA GLU A 118 -5.60 6.11 5.60
C GLU A 118 -5.41 5.20 4.39
N ILE A 119 -4.95 3.97 4.61
CA ILE A 119 -4.84 2.95 3.56
C ILE A 119 -6.20 2.70 2.95
N LEU A 120 -7.24 2.46 3.77
CA LEU A 120 -8.60 2.19 3.29
C LEU A 120 -9.10 3.31 2.37
N GLN A 121 -8.94 4.58 2.79
CA GLN A 121 -9.32 5.73 1.96
C GLN A 121 -8.61 5.74 0.61
N VAL A 122 -7.30 5.48 0.60
CA VAL A 122 -6.50 5.48 -0.63
C VAL A 122 -6.89 4.32 -1.53
N ILE A 123 -7.00 3.09 -1.00
CA ILE A 123 -7.31 1.92 -1.83
C ILE A 123 -8.74 1.95 -2.37
N GLU A 124 -9.71 2.51 -1.63
CA GLU A 124 -11.09 2.67 -2.12
C GLU A 124 -11.13 3.67 -3.28
N LYS A 125 -10.42 4.80 -3.16
CA LYS A 125 -10.29 5.78 -4.25
C LYS A 125 -9.70 5.13 -5.50
N GLU A 126 -8.60 4.39 -5.36
CA GLU A 126 -7.90 3.80 -6.49
C GLU A 126 -8.66 2.60 -7.11
N TYR A 127 -9.39 1.86 -6.29
CA TYR A 127 -10.27 0.77 -6.73
C TYR A 127 -11.49 1.29 -7.50
N ASN A 128 -12.20 2.28 -6.95
CA ASN A 128 -13.36 2.90 -7.61
C ASN A 128 -12.99 3.52 -8.96
N ALA A 129 -11.74 3.96 -9.10
CA ALA A 129 -11.20 4.47 -10.35
C ALA A 129 -10.58 3.40 -11.28
N LYS A 130 -10.76 2.11 -10.96
CA LYS A 130 -10.29 0.95 -11.74
C LYS A 130 -8.77 0.88 -11.95
N ARG A 131 -7.99 1.48 -11.05
CA ARG A 131 -6.51 1.47 -11.10
C ARG A 131 -5.90 0.40 -10.21
N LEU A 132 -6.60 0.02 -9.14
CA LEU A 132 -6.27 -1.12 -8.28
C LEU A 132 -7.18 -2.29 -8.66
N ASN A 133 -6.61 -3.47 -8.93
CA ASN A 133 -7.41 -4.63 -9.34
C ASN A 133 -8.13 -5.30 -8.14
N ASP A 134 -9.16 -6.10 -8.43
CA ASP A 134 -10.01 -6.77 -7.43
C ASP A 134 -9.22 -7.63 -6.44
N PHE A 135 -8.24 -8.38 -6.94
CA PHE A 135 -7.42 -9.28 -6.12
C PHE A 135 -6.60 -8.49 -5.08
N GLN A 136 -5.87 -7.47 -5.53
CA GLN A 136 -5.06 -6.62 -4.67
C GLN A 136 -5.95 -5.84 -3.69
N TYR A 137 -7.04 -5.25 -4.17
CA TYR A 137 -8.00 -4.52 -3.33
C TYR A 137 -8.55 -5.38 -2.22
N LYS A 138 -9.06 -6.58 -2.54
CA LYS A 138 -9.63 -7.49 -1.55
C LYS A 138 -8.62 -7.85 -0.47
N LEU A 139 -7.41 -8.24 -0.86
CA LEU A 139 -6.39 -8.67 0.09
C LEU A 139 -5.90 -7.54 1.01
N ILE A 140 -5.83 -6.29 0.52
CA ILE A 140 -5.49 -5.13 1.35
C ILE A 140 -6.69 -4.76 2.24
N LYS A 141 -7.91 -4.72 1.69
CA LYS A 141 -9.13 -4.37 2.42
C LYS A 141 -9.37 -5.32 3.58
N ASP A 142 -9.26 -6.61 3.34
CA ASP A 142 -9.49 -7.64 4.34
C ASP A 142 -8.51 -7.46 5.53
N HIS A 143 -7.25 -7.16 5.26
CA HIS A 143 -6.23 -6.84 6.28
C HIS A 143 -6.60 -5.60 7.10
N VAL A 144 -6.92 -4.48 6.43
CA VAL A 144 -7.17 -3.19 7.12
C VAL A 144 -8.56 -3.12 7.79
N THR A 145 -9.46 -4.04 7.47
CA THR A 145 -10.78 -4.16 8.13
C THR A 145 -10.84 -5.27 9.17
N GLY A 146 -9.75 -6.04 9.34
CA GLY A 146 -9.67 -7.12 10.32
C GLY A 146 -10.55 -8.33 9.99
N LYS A 147 -10.88 -8.54 8.70
CA LYS A 147 -11.60 -9.74 8.27
C LYS A 147 -10.76 -11.01 8.35
N TYR A 148 -9.43 -10.88 8.42
CA TYR A 148 -8.46 -11.96 8.65
C TYR A 148 -7.22 -11.44 9.38
#